data_AF-A0A7J4N8E9-F1
#
_entry.id   AF-A0A7J4N8E9-F1
#
_cell.length_a   1.000
_cell.length_b   1.000
_cell.length_c   1.000
_cell.angle_alpha   90.00
_cell.angle_beta   90.00
_cell.angle_gamma   90.00
#
_symmetry.space_group_name_H-M   'P 1'
#
loop_
_entity.id
_entity.type
_entity.pdbx_description
1 polymer ?
#
loop_
_entity_poly.entity_id
_entity_poly.type
_entity_poly.pdbx_seq_one_letter_code
_entity_poly.pdbx_strand_id
1 'polypeptide(L)'
;IFLCGSALSAHHESDPAGMARATVASLMKVISSPLPRTPLAAIDKEKCSLCLTCLRVCPYGAPFLGEGEMSISAEICQGCGMCLALCPSVAIEMPPADLRAEVGGVEMGGGLK
;
A
#
# COMPACT_ATOMS: atom_id res chain seq x y z
N ILE A 1 6.49 -11.56 -0.05
CA ILE A 1 6.81 -12.80 -0.80
C ILE A 1 8.20 -13.23 -0.39
N PHE A 2 8.41 -14.49 0.01
CA PHE A 2 9.73 -15.05 0.35
C PHE A 2 10.00 -16.24 -0.57
N LEU A 3 11.24 -16.39 -1.05
CA LEU A 3 11.67 -17.53 -1.88
C LEU A 3 12.71 -18.37 -1.12
N CYS A 4 12.70 -19.69 -1.31
CA CYS A 4 13.65 -20.63 -0.71
C CYS A 4 14.01 -21.75 -1.69
N GLY A 5 15.28 -22.19 -1.68
CA GLY A 5 15.76 -23.35 -2.44
C GLY A 5 15.95 -23.10 -3.93
N SER A 6 15.74 -24.13 -4.76
CA SER A 6 15.93 -24.08 -6.22
C SER A 6 15.00 -23.11 -6.95
N ALA A 7 13.92 -22.66 -6.31
CA ALA A 7 13.07 -21.58 -6.82
C ALA A 7 13.76 -20.21 -6.78
N LEU A 8 14.81 -20.04 -5.97
CA LEU A 8 15.62 -18.82 -5.89
C LEU A 8 16.74 -18.78 -6.93
N SER A 9 17.39 -19.93 -7.22
CA SER A 9 18.41 -20.04 -8.28
C SER A 9 18.73 -21.51 -8.62
N ALA A 10 19.21 -21.78 -9.84
CA ALA A 10 19.48 -23.13 -10.36
C ALA A 10 20.89 -23.68 -10.06
N HIS A 11 21.69 -22.98 -9.26
CA HIS A 11 23.01 -23.48 -8.86
C HIS A 11 22.85 -24.65 -7.87
N HIS A 12 23.79 -25.61 -7.91
CA HIS A 12 23.82 -26.75 -6.99
C HIS A 12 24.08 -26.24 -5.56
N GLU A 13 23.01 -25.90 -4.86
CA GLU A 13 23.03 -25.32 -3.52
C GLU A 13 23.31 -26.41 -2.49
N SER A 14 24.44 -26.29 -1.80
CA SER A 14 24.98 -27.29 -0.88
C SER A 14 24.25 -27.39 0.48
N ASP A 15 23.37 -26.44 0.84
CA ASP A 15 22.60 -26.50 2.10
C ASP A 15 21.18 -25.90 1.99
N PRO A 16 20.20 -26.69 1.48
CA PRO A 16 18.79 -26.24 1.43
C PRO A 16 18.19 -26.01 2.83
N ALA A 17 18.73 -26.66 3.87
CA ALA A 17 18.25 -26.49 5.24
C ALA A 17 18.70 -25.15 5.84
N GLY A 18 19.91 -24.69 5.52
CA GLY A 18 20.42 -23.36 5.85
C GLY A 18 19.56 -22.24 5.27
N MET A 19 19.18 -22.34 3.99
CA MET A 19 18.28 -21.38 3.34
C MET A 19 16.88 -21.37 3.97
N ALA A 20 16.34 -22.55 4.30
CA ALA A 20 15.05 -22.66 4.97
C ALA A 20 15.07 -21.95 6.34
N ARG A 21 16.15 -22.11 7.10
CA ARG A 21 16.33 -21.41 8.39
C ARG A 21 16.44 -19.89 8.20
N ALA A 22 17.17 -19.43 7.18
CA ALA A 22 17.35 -18.01 6.90
C ALA A 22 16.03 -17.32 6.47
N THR A 23 15.22 -17.99 5.66
CA THR A 23 13.90 -17.48 5.23
C THR A 23 12.92 -17.42 6.39
N VAL A 24 12.88 -18.44 7.24
CA VAL A 24 12.06 -18.44 8.47
C VAL A 24 12.51 -17.34 9.43
N ALA A 25 13.81 -17.15 9.65
CA ALA A 25 14.32 -16.09 10.51
C ALA A 25 13.95 -14.69 10.00
N SER A 26 13.87 -14.50 8.68
CA SER A 26 13.44 -13.24 8.06
C SER A 26 11.93 -13.04 8.17
N LEU A 27 11.15 -14.11 7.98
CA LEU A 27 9.69 -14.12 8.17
C LEU A 27 9.31 -13.77 9.60
N MET A 28 10.01 -14.31 10.59
CA MET A 28 9.74 -14.04 12.01
C MET A 28 9.79 -12.56 12.34
N LYS A 29 10.69 -11.80 11.69
CA LYS A 29 10.76 -10.34 11.88
C LYS A 29 9.51 -9.64 11.34
N VAL A 30 8.99 -10.08 10.20
CA VAL A 30 7.79 -9.51 9.58
C VAL A 30 6.52 -9.87 10.34
N ILE A 31 6.42 -11.11 10.82
CA ILE A 31 5.26 -11.58 11.61
C ILE A 31 5.23 -10.90 12.98
N SER A 32 6.39 -10.69 13.60
CA SER A 32 6.49 -10.07 14.92
C SER A 32 6.36 -8.55 14.92
N SER A 33 6.53 -7.89 13.77
CA SER A 33 6.37 -6.44 13.66
C SER A 33 4.94 -6.05 13.25
N PRO A 34 4.41 -4.90 13.69
CA PRO A 34 3.20 -4.35 13.08
C PRO A 34 3.44 -4.15 11.58
N LEU A 35 2.51 -4.63 10.74
CA LEU A 35 2.67 -4.51 9.28
C LEU A 35 2.87 -3.04 8.90
N PRO A 36 3.78 -2.74 7.96
CA PRO A 36 3.89 -1.39 7.42
C PRO A 36 2.54 -1.01 6.82
N ARG A 37 1.85 -0.06 7.45
CA ARG A 37 0.58 0.45 6.92
C ARG A 37 0.94 1.19 5.64
N THR A 38 0.40 0.80 4.50
CA THR A 38 0.49 1.60 3.28
C THR A 38 -0.34 2.87 3.43
N PRO A 39 0.05 4.01 2.84
CA PRO A 39 -0.73 5.22 2.94
C PRO A 39 -2.07 4.97 2.25
N LEU A 40 -3.16 5.00 3.02
CA LEU A 40 -4.49 4.69 2.51
C LEU A 40 -5.10 5.95 1.89
N ALA A 41 -5.72 5.81 0.73
CA ALA A 41 -6.45 6.92 0.12
C ALA A 41 -7.75 7.19 0.87
N ALA A 42 -8.00 8.47 1.19
CA ALA A 42 -9.23 8.99 1.78
C ALA A 42 -9.87 10.00 0.83
N ILE A 43 -11.21 10.06 0.81
CA ILE A 43 -11.97 11.01 -0.01
C ILE A 43 -12.54 12.10 0.88
N ASP A 44 -12.26 13.35 0.53
CA ASP A 44 -12.92 14.53 1.06
C ASP A 44 -14.31 14.66 0.41
N LYS A 45 -15.35 14.47 1.23
CA LYS A 45 -16.74 14.45 0.79
C LYS A 45 -17.21 15.81 0.29
N GLU A 46 -16.66 16.91 0.81
CA GLU A 46 -17.07 18.26 0.43
C GLU A 46 -16.55 18.66 -0.95
N LYS A 47 -15.37 18.15 -1.32
CA LYS A 47 -14.75 18.40 -2.64
C LYS A 47 -15.16 17.37 -3.71
N CYS A 48 -15.76 16.25 -3.32
CA CYS A 48 -16.06 15.17 -4.23
C CYS A 48 -17.24 15.52 -5.15
N SER A 49 -16.98 15.61 -6.47
CA SER A 49 -18.01 15.88 -7.47
C SER A 49 -18.73 14.64 -7.99
N LEU A 50 -18.58 13.48 -7.34
CA LEU A 50 -19.16 12.19 -7.75
C LEU A 50 -18.91 11.80 -9.23
N CYS A 51 -17.74 12.16 -9.78
CA CYS A 51 -17.40 11.86 -11.18
C CYS A 51 -17.13 10.38 -11.49
N LEU A 52 -17.05 9.54 -10.45
CA LEU A 52 -16.79 8.09 -10.48
C LEU A 52 -15.46 7.68 -11.15
N THR A 53 -14.54 8.61 -11.38
CA THR A 53 -13.23 8.29 -11.98
C THR A 53 -12.42 7.34 -11.10
N CYS A 54 -12.40 7.55 -9.79
CA CYS A 54 -11.71 6.66 -8.85
C CYS A 54 -12.19 5.21 -8.93
N LEU A 55 -13.50 4.99 -9.13
CA LEU A 55 -14.10 3.66 -9.28
C LEU A 55 -13.60 2.94 -10.55
N ARG A 56 -13.42 3.66 -11.66
CA ARG A 56 -12.98 3.08 -12.94
C ARG A 56 -11.49 2.78 -13.00
N VAL A 57 -10.67 3.55 -12.28
CA VAL A 57 -9.20 3.46 -12.39
C VAL A 57 -8.58 2.54 -11.35
N CYS A 58 -9.33 2.13 -10.31
CA CYS A 58 -8.79 1.29 -9.26
C CYS A 58 -8.71 -0.18 -9.72
N PRO A 59 -7.51 -0.77 -9.83
CA PRO A 59 -7.37 -2.17 -10.23
C PRO A 59 -7.82 -3.15 -9.13
N TYR A 60 -7.90 -2.68 -7.89
CA TYR A 60 -8.27 -3.49 -6.71
C TYR A 60 -9.75 -3.39 -6.35
N GLY A 61 -10.51 -2.47 -6.96
CA GLY A 61 -11.91 -2.24 -6.62
C GLY A 61 -12.14 -1.67 -5.22
N ALA A 62 -11.18 -0.91 -4.68
CA ALA A 62 -11.28 -0.34 -3.32
C ALA A 62 -12.35 0.78 -3.17
N PRO A 63 -12.61 1.66 -4.17
CA PRO A 63 -13.64 2.68 -4.06
C PRO A 63 -15.04 2.10 -4.17
N PHE A 64 -15.97 2.60 -3.36
CA PHE A 64 -17.38 2.23 -3.41
C PHE A 64 -18.29 3.45 -3.19
N LEU A 65 -19.52 3.38 -3.71
CA LEU A 65 -20.55 4.40 -3.54
C LEU A 65 -21.56 3.90 -2.49
N GLY A 66 -21.67 4.58 -1.35
CA GLY A 66 -22.63 4.27 -0.29
C GLY A 66 -23.43 5.52 0.06
N GLU A 67 -24.75 5.42 0.15
CA GLU A 67 -25.65 6.53 0.55
C GLU A 67 -25.46 7.84 -0.25
N GLY A 68 -25.00 7.74 -1.51
CA GLY A 68 -24.72 8.90 -2.36
C GLY A 68 -23.34 9.52 -2.16
N GLU A 69 -22.49 8.94 -1.32
CA GLU A 69 -21.13 9.40 -1.05
C GLU A 69 -20.09 8.39 -1.52
N MET A 70 -18.98 8.88 -2.07
CA MET A 70 -17.85 8.02 -2.45
C MET A 70 -16.95 7.79 -1.24
N SER A 71 -16.62 6.52 -0.99
CA SER A 71 -15.72 6.07 0.07
C SER A 71 -14.68 5.10 -0.49
N ILE A 72 -13.57 4.92 0.23
CA ILE A 72 -12.52 3.96 -0.13
C ILE A 72 -12.40 2.95 1.01
N SER A 73 -12.46 1.66 0.68
CA SER A 73 -12.27 0.62 1.67
C SER A 73 -10.79 0.50 2.06
N ALA A 74 -10.51 0.69 3.35
CA ALA A 74 -9.17 0.61 3.93
C ALA A 74 -8.58 -0.81 3.86
N GLU A 75 -9.42 -1.85 3.83
CA GLU A 75 -8.97 -3.25 3.80
C GLU A 75 -8.54 -3.69 2.39
N ILE A 76 -9.11 -3.10 1.34
CA ILE A 76 -8.84 -3.44 -0.05
C ILE A 76 -7.75 -2.53 -0.64
N CYS A 77 -7.73 -1.27 -0.20
CA CYS A 77 -6.85 -0.25 -0.75
C CYS A 77 -5.37 -0.58 -0.51
N GLN A 78 -4.61 -0.72 -1.60
CA GLN A 78 -3.17 -0.99 -1.56
C GLN A 78 -2.30 0.28 -1.51
N GLY A 79 -2.91 1.47 -1.44
CA GLY A 79 -2.15 2.73 -1.39
C GLY A 79 -1.37 3.09 -2.67
N CYS A 80 -1.82 2.63 -3.84
CA CYS A 80 -1.10 2.84 -5.11
C CYS A 80 -1.15 4.29 -5.66
N GLY A 81 -2.04 5.15 -5.16
CA GLY A 81 -2.14 6.55 -5.57
C GLY A 81 -2.77 6.84 -6.94
N MET A 82 -3.24 5.84 -7.70
CA MET A 82 -3.85 6.07 -9.02
C MET A 82 -5.09 6.98 -8.97
N CYS A 83 -5.94 6.78 -7.97
CA CYS A 83 -7.14 7.60 -7.79
C CYS A 83 -6.80 9.07 -7.50
N LEU A 84 -5.75 9.33 -6.71
CA LEU A 84 -5.25 10.67 -6.41
C LEU A 84 -4.86 11.42 -7.68
N ALA A 85 -4.05 10.79 -8.54
CA ALA A 85 -3.52 11.41 -9.76
C ALA A 85 -4.61 11.73 -10.80
N LEU A 86 -5.71 10.97 -10.81
CA LEU A 86 -6.77 11.06 -11.81
C LEU A 86 -8.02 11.79 -11.29
N CYS A 87 -8.04 12.24 -10.04
CA CYS A 87 -9.19 12.94 -9.48
C CYS A 87 -9.29 14.37 -10.05
N PRO A 88 -10.33 14.71 -10.83
CA PRO A 88 -10.47 16.03 -11.42
C PRO A 88 -10.78 17.12 -10.38
N SER A 89 -11.45 16.75 -9.28
CA SER A 89 -11.79 17.68 -8.19
C SER A 89 -10.75 17.73 -7.07
N VAL A 90 -9.63 16.99 -7.22
CA VAL A 90 -8.55 16.91 -6.23
C VAL A 90 -9.09 16.65 -4.81
N ALA A 91 -10.10 15.78 -4.73
CA ALA A 91 -10.82 15.46 -3.49
C ALA A 91 -10.24 14.24 -2.76
N ILE A 92 -9.10 13.72 -3.19
CA ILE A 92 -8.49 12.51 -2.63
C ILE A 92 -7.21 12.91 -1.92
N GLU A 93 -6.98 12.36 -0.74
CA GLU A 93 -5.79 12.59 0.06
C GLU A 93 -5.17 11.25 0.46
N MET A 94 -3.85 11.21 0.62
CA MET A 94 -3.12 10.05 1.12
C MET A 94 -2.31 10.48 2.35
N PRO A 95 -2.83 10.30 3.58
CA PRO A 95 -2.04 10.52 4.79
C PRO A 95 -0.76 9.68 4.74
N PRO A 96 0.36 10.21 5.27
CA PRO A 96 1.59 9.46 5.36
C PRO A 96 1.35 8.16 6.11
N ALA A 97 1.80 7.06 5.51
CA ALA A 97 1.97 5.80 6.19
C ALA A 97 3.00 6.00 7.31
N ASP A 98 2.54 6.02 8.55
CA ASP A 98 3.42 6.12 9.71
C ASP A 98 4.33 4.89 9.82
N LEU A 99 5.45 4.94 9.11
CA LEU A 99 6.70 4.27 9.44
C LEU A 99 7.81 5.30 9.77
N ARG A 100 7.55 6.59 9.55
CA ARG A 100 8.48 7.72 9.72
C ARG A 100 8.32 8.51 11.03
N ALA A 101 7.34 8.20 11.86
CA ALA A 101 7.23 8.84 13.17
C ALA A 101 8.39 8.45 14.12
N GLU A 102 9.17 7.41 13.80
CA GLU A 102 10.21 6.87 14.70
C GLU A 102 11.63 6.97 14.14
N VAL A 103 11.83 7.14 12.83
CA VAL A 103 13.18 7.23 12.24
C VAL A 103 13.24 8.36 11.21
N GLY A 104 13.93 9.43 11.61
CA GLY A 104 14.05 10.67 10.84
C GLY A 104 14.58 10.49 9.42
N GLY A 105 14.13 11.39 8.54
CA GLY A 105 14.78 11.69 7.26
C GLY A 105 14.25 10.92 6.05
N VAL A 106 13.34 11.54 5.31
CA VAL A 106 13.49 11.91 3.88
C VAL A 106 12.14 12.47 3.46
N GLU A 107 12.15 13.79 3.30
CA GLU A 107 11.14 14.54 2.58
C GLU A 107 11.20 14.09 1.13
N MET A 108 10.12 13.51 0.62
CA MET A 108 9.86 13.51 -0.82
C MET A 108 8.59 14.32 -1.03
N GLY A 109 8.80 15.47 -1.65
CA GLY A 109 7.82 16.51 -1.84
C GLY A 109 6.62 16.07 -2.68
N GLY A 110 5.50 16.63 -2.27
CA GLY A 110 4.27 16.79 -3.02
C GLY A 110 3.40 17.67 -2.13
N GLY A 111 3.09 18.88 -2.59
CA GLY A 111 2.38 19.93 -1.83
C GLY A 111 1.08 19.43 -1.19
N LEU A 112 0.45 20.18 -0.29
CA LEU A 112 0.09 21.58 -0.48
C LEU A 112 0.23 22.37 0.84
N LYS A 113 0.78 23.57 0.69
CA LYS A 113 0.51 24.72 1.56
C LYS A 113 -0.90 25.26 1.31
#